data_AF-A0A9K3HF77-F1
#
_entry.id   AF-A0A9K3HF77-F1
#
_cell.length_a   1.000
_cell.length_b   1.000
_cell.length_c   1.000
_cell.angle_alpha   90.00
_cell.angle_beta   90.00
_cell.angle_gamma   90.00
#
_symmetry.space_group_name_H-M   'P 1'
#
loop_
_entity.id
_entity.type
_entity.pdbx_description
1 polymer ?
#
loop_
_entity_poly.entity_id
_entity_poly.type
_entity_poly.pdbx_seq_one_letter_code
_entity_poly.pdbx_strand_id
1 'polypeptide(L)'
;MECVRQLLLRCGEALFLLQLLSRHHVTRLVQSFDSNTKQSLLQLTFHQLVCSKDGDRLATRLVSALMEYYTGPDGRGTVDDISGRLREGCRSFYKESDYKFYLAVECLERAAAATNNDERETLAREAFSKLTGVPESADLQAVCKRFEDLRFYEAVVRLPLQKASALDSAGDTLNEQIEAGARAHALAQRERCYDIIITALRSLKGEEVSHKEFRSPIRSSAQSSLNPATRKKYICQVIQLGVQSSDKIFHEYLYRALIDIGLEDELLEFGGPDLVPFLQNAMQTKYTELLARYYVLKQQHVLAAHVLLRLAERRSNGLENFLTLDQRRQYLNNAVIQAKSASESDGLPNSVRDSGLLDLLEGKLTVLQFQIRIKEELESVVCKLESAPDNSEAEFLQTVKEKVKELSLDLKSITQLYNEYAVPFELWEVKYLFMLGL
;
A
#
# COMPACT_ATOMS: atom_id res chain seq x y z
N MET A 1 27.04 42.09 25.12
CA MET A 1 26.87 41.38 26.40
C MET A 1 26.08 40.09 26.24
N GLU A 2 24.91 40.09 25.58
CA GLU A 2 24.09 38.88 25.44
C GLU A 2 24.76 37.75 24.64
N CYS A 3 25.42 38.03 23.50
CA CYS A 3 26.14 37.00 22.74
C CYS A 3 27.29 36.36 23.53
N VAL A 4 28.00 37.13 24.35
CA VAL A 4 29.07 36.62 25.22
C VAL A 4 28.50 35.75 26.32
N ARG A 5 27.35 36.14 26.90
CA ARG A 5 26.64 35.33 27.90
C ARG A 5 26.18 33.99 27.32
N GLN A 6 25.60 33.98 26.12
CA GLN A 6 25.19 32.77 25.41
C GLN A 6 26.39 31.87 25.08
N LEU A 7 27.50 32.46 24.64
CA LEU A 7 28.73 31.72 24.37
C LEU A 7 29.30 31.07 25.64
N LEU A 8 29.36 31.80 26.76
CA LEU A 8 29.82 31.27 28.04
C LEU A 8 28.93 30.13 28.56
N LEU A 9 27.60 30.25 28.39
CA LEU A 9 26.66 29.18 28.71
C LEU A 9 26.94 27.94 27.84
N ARG A 10 27.08 28.10 26.52
CA ARG A 10 27.39 27.00 25.60
C ARG A 10 28.74 26.35 25.90
N CYS A 11 29.76 27.12 26.26
CA CYS A 11 31.05 26.60 26.73
C CYS A 11 30.87 25.75 28.01
N GLY A 12 30.07 26.23 28.96
CA GLY A 12 29.76 25.50 30.19
C GLY A 12 29.06 24.17 29.91
N GLU A 13 28.05 24.17 29.04
CA GLU A 13 27.32 22.95 28.64
C GLU A 13 28.22 21.95 27.90
N ALA A 14 29.09 22.43 27.00
CA ALA A 14 30.04 21.58 26.29
C ALA A 14 31.08 20.95 27.23
N LEU A 15 31.62 21.71 28.19
CA LEU A 15 32.53 21.19 29.21
C LEU A 15 31.84 20.17 30.11
N PHE A 16 30.59 20.42 30.51
CA PHE A 16 29.80 19.46 31.27
C PHE A 16 29.62 18.14 30.50
N LEU A 17 29.26 18.22 29.22
CA LEU A 17 29.12 17.05 28.36
C LEU A 17 30.43 16.25 28.26
N LEU A 18 31.56 16.92 28.00
CA LEU A 18 32.87 16.26 27.94
C LEU A 18 33.26 15.63 29.29
N GLN A 19 32.99 16.32 30.40
CA GLN A 19 33.23 15.79 31.73
C GLN A 19 32.35 14.57 32.02
N LEU A 20 31.09 14.59 31.60
CA LEU A 20 30.19 13.45 31.74
C LEU A 20 30.71 12.25 30.94
N LEU A 21 31.03 12.44 29.66
CA LEU A 21 31.56 11.41 28.76
C LEU A 21 32.87 10.81 29.29
N SER A 22 33.75 11.62 29.88
CA SER A 22 35.03 11.15 30.46
C SER A 22 34.86 10.15 31.61
N ARG A 23 33.69 10.13 32.27
CA ARG A 23 33.37 9.15 33.33
C ARG A 23 32.91 7.81 32.76
N HIS A 24 32.75 7.70 31.45
CA HIS A 24 32.36 6.48 30.73
C HIS A 24 33.53 5.93 29.90
N HIS A 25 33.42 4.68 29.49
CA HIS A 25 34.39 4.07 28.57
C HIS A 25 34.21 4.65 27.16
N VAL A 26 34.85 5.78 26.88
CA VAL A 26 34.77 6.50 25.60
C VAL A 26 35.08 5.59 24.40
N THR A 27 35.99 4.63 24.56
CA THR A 27 36.30 3.62 23.53
C THR A 27 35.09 2.78 23.13
N ARG A 28 34.19 2.46 24.06
CA ARG A 28 32.93 1.74 23.77
C ARG A 28 31.93 2.65 23.08
N LEU A 29 31.81 3.90 23.52
CA LEU A 29 30.88 4.87 22.93
C LEU A 29 31.22 5.17 21.46
N VAL A 30 32.51 5.30 21.16
CA VAL A 30 32.99 5.59 19.80
C VAL A 30 33.00 4.34 18.92
N GLN A 31 32.85 3.14 19.47
CA GLN A 31 32.88 1.90 18.69
C GLN A 31 31.77 1.85 17.64
N SER A 32 30.57 2.36 17.97
CA SER A 32 29.41 2.42 17.08
C SER A 32 29.51 3.48 15.98
N PHE A 33 30.56 4.30 15.96
CA PHE A 33 30.75 5.34 14.95
C PHE A 33 31.40 4.77 13.68
N ASP A 34 30.97 5.28 12.54
CA ASP A 34 31.59 5.02 11.25
C ASP A 34 32.96 5.72 11.13
N SER A 35 33.75 5.31 10.14
CA SER A 35 35.12 5.81 9.94
C SER A 35 35.18 7.33 9.76
N ASN A 36 34.20 7.93 9.10
CA ASN A 36 34.16 9.38 8.86
C ASN A 36 33.88 10.12 10.16
N THR A 37 32.87 9.70 10.93
CA THR A 37 32.56 10.31 12.24
C THR A 37 33.72 10.18 13.22
N LYS A 38 34.44 9.05 13.21
CA LYS A 38 35.66 8.85 14.01
C LYS A 38 36.76 9.84 13.63
N GLN A 39 36.99 10.07 12.33
CA GLN A 39 37.97 11.06 11.87
C GLN A 39 37.56 12.48 12.25
N SER A 40 36.29 12.84 12.08
CA SER A 40 35.76 14.15 12.47
C SER A 40 35.90 14.39 13.98
N LEU A 41 35.70 13.36 14.81
CA LEU A 41 35.89 13.44 16.26
C LEU A 41 37.36 13.68 16.64
N LEU A 42 38.31 13.06 15.93
CA LEU A 42 39.74 13.27 16.17
C LEU A 42 40.21 14.68 15.79
N GLN A 43 39.58 15.29 14.79
CA GLN A 43 39.89 16.64 14.33
C GLN A 43 39.09 17.72 15.06
N LEU A 44 38.13 17.32 15.92
CA LEU A 44 37.23 18.23 16.59
C LEU A 44 37.97 19.09 17.62
N THR A 45 37.99 20.40 17.40
CA THR A 45 38.47 21.36 18.39
C THR A 45 37.35 21.80 19.33
N PHE A 46 37.69 22.25 20.54
CA PHE A 46 36.69 22.79 21.49
C PHE A 46 35.92 23.97 20.91
N HIS A 47 36.59 24.84 20.14
CA HIS A 47 35.93 25.93 19.42
C HIS A 47 34.86 25.42 18.44
N GLN A 48 35.16 24.36 17.66
CA GLN A 48 34.20 23.77 16.73
C GLN A 48 33.06 23.08 17.46
N LEU A 49 33.31 22.40 18.58
CA LEU A 49 32.26 21.79 19.40
C LEU A 49 31.22 22.81 19.87
N VAL A 50 31.67 24.01 20.25
CA VAL A 50 30.80 25.07 20.80
C VAL A 50 30.16 25.94 19.72
N CYS A 51 30.88 26.23 18.63
CA CYS A 51 30.49 27.28 17.67
C CYS A 51 30.16 26.75 16.25
N SER A 52 30.31 25.45 15.97
CA SER A 52 30.03 24.87 14.64
C SER A 52 28.80 23.98 14.64
N LYS A 53 28.08 23.99 13.51
CA LYS A 53 26.98 23.04 13.24
C LYS A 53 27.46 21.60 13.23
N ASP A 54 28.70 21.36 12.80
CA ASP A 54 29.30 20.01 12.82
C ASP A 54 29.62 19.58 14.25
N GLY A 55 30.01 20.53 15.12
CA GLY A 55 30.18 20.31 16.55
C GLY A 55 28.88 19.94 17.24
N ASP A 56 27.80 20.67 16.95
CA ASP A 56 26.45 20.33 17.44
C ASP A 56 26.04 18.92 17.01
N ARG A 57 26.23 18.55 15.74
CA ARG A 57 25.93 17.21 15.22
C ARG A 57 26.72 16.12 15.94
N LEU A 58 28.03 16.33 16.15
CA LEU A 58 28.89 15.38 16.86
C LEU A 58 28.52 15.29 18.35
N ALA A 59 28.18 16.40 18.98
CA ALA A 59 27.69 16.44 20.37
C ALA A 59 26.41 15.63 20.52
N THR A 60 25.41 15.84 19.65
CA THR A 60 24.18 15.05 19.61
C THR A 60 24.48 13.57 19.38
N ARG A 61 25.41 13.23 18.48
CA ARG A 61 25.78 11.82 18.23
C ARG A 61 26.48 11.16 19.43
N LEU A 62 27.31 11.90 20.16
CA LEU A 62 27.93 11.45 21.41
C LEU A 62 26.89 11.22 22.51
N VAL A 63 25.92 12.14 22.64
CA VAL A 63 24.78 11.96 23.55
C VAL A 63 23.98 10.72 23.15
N SER A 64 23.71 10.50 21.86
CA SER A 64 23.02 9.30 21.40
C SER A 64 23.77 8.02 21.73
N ALA A 65 25.09 7.96 21.51
CA ALA A 65 25.89 6.79 21.87
C ALA A 65 25.91 6.54 23.38
N LEU A 66 25.96 7.60 24.19
CA LEU A 66 25.84 7.49 25.65
C LEU A 66 24.49 6.91 26.04
N MET A 67 23.40 7.40 25.45
CA MET A 67 22.05 6.92 25.75
C MET A 67 21.83 5.48 25.26
N GLU A 68 22.33 5.12 24.07
CA GLU A 68 22.33 3.74 23.55
C GLU A 68 23.04 2.75 24.50
N TYR A 69 24.10 3.19 25.18
CA TYR A 69 24.78 2.38 26.19
C TYR A 69 23.92 2.12 27.42
N TYR A 70 23.08 3.08 27.82
CA TYR A 70 22.18 2.96 28.96
C TYR A 70 20.87 2.24 28.64
N THR A 71 20.35 2.38 27.42
CA THR A 71 19.13 1.70 26.98
C THR A 71 19.36 0.27 26.50
N GLY A 72 20.62 -0.13 26.27
CA GLY A 72 20.96 -1.46 25.76
C GLY A 72 20.63 -2.62 26.73
N PRO A 73 20.76 -3.87 26.25
CA PRO A 73 20.33 -5.08 26.97
C PRO A 73 21.06 -5.33 28.29
N ASP A 74 22.26 -4.76 28.46
CA ASP A 74 23.04 -4.83 29.69
C ASP A 74 22.68 -3.74 30.72
N GLY A 75 21.59 -2.99 30.47
CA GLY A 75 21.06 -1.83 31.22
C GLY A 75 21.60 -1.66 32.64
N ARG A 76 22.73 -0.98 32.77
CA ARG A 76 23.42 -0.76 34.06
C ARG A 76 22.92 0.48 34.82
N GLY A 77 21.68 0.91 34.61
CA GLY A 77 21.09 2.06 35.32
C GLY A 77 19.82 2.62 34.68
N THR A 78 19.11 3.45 35.45
CA THR A 78 17.88 4.17 35.06
C THR A 78 18.21 5.29 34.06
N VAL A 79 17.59 5.25 32.87
CA VAL A 79 17.68 6.32 31.86
C VAL A 79 17.31 7.69 32.45
N ASP A 80 16.45 7.70 33.46
CA ASP A 80 16.03 8.87 34.22
C ASP A 80 17.20 9.60 34.89
N ASP A 81 18.17 8.88 35.47
CA ASP A 81 19.29 9.48 36.21
C ASP A 81 20.24 10.22 35.26
N ILE A 82 20.63 9.56 34.18
CA ILE A 82 21.54 10.15 33.19
C ILE A 82 20.83 11.28 32.42
N SER A 83 19.54 11.12 32.11
CA SER A 83 18.73 12.15 31.46
C SER A 83 18.52 13.37 32.35
N GLY A 84 18.33 13.18 33.66
CA GLY A 84 18.28 14.28 34.63
C GLY A 84 19.55 15.11 34.59
N ARG A 85 20.71 14.45 34.62
CA ARG A 85 22.02 15.12 34.55
C ARG A 85 22.24 15.84 33.22
N LEU A 86 21.85 15.24 32.09
CA LEU A 86 21.96 15.86 30.77
C LEU A 86 21.04 17.09 30.63
N ARG A 87 19.80 17.04 31.15
CA ARG A 87 18.88 18.18 31.13
C ARG A 87 19.30 19.31 32.07
N GLU A 88 20.02 19.01 33.14
CA GLU A 88 20.54 20.05 34.03
C GLU A 88 21.80 20.71 33.47
N GLY A 89 22.72 19.92 32.93
CA GLY A 89 24.05 20.39 32.54
C GLY A 89 24.25 20.72 31.06
N CYS A 90 23.41 20.24 30.15
CA CYS A 90 23.56 20.49 28.70
C CYS A 90 22.22 20.55 27.94
N ARG A 91 21.36 21.51 28.34
CA ARG A 91 20.00 21.70 27.78
C ARG A 91 19.96 21.92 26.28
N SER A 92 21.01 22.53 25.75
CA SER A 92 21.08 22.81 24.33
C SER A 92 21.41 21.58 23.47
N PHE A 93 22.10 20.59 24.04
CA PHE A 93 22.48 19.35 23.38
C PHE A 93 21.50 18.20 23.66
N TYR A 94 20.69 18.30 24.73
CA TYR A 94 19.70 17.30 25.12
C TYR A 94 18.37 17.95 25.55
N LYS A 95 17.34 17.76 24.72
CA LYS A 95 16.02 18.36 24.89
C LYS A 95 15.04 17.42 25.61
N GLU A 96 13.91 17.97 26.05
CA GLU A 96 12.83 17.19 26.64
C GLU A 96 12.22 16.17 25.65
N SER A 97 12.25 16.47 24.35
CA SER A 97 11.91 15.52 23.28
C SER A 97 12.82 14.29 23.29
N ASP A 98 14.13 14.51 23.49
CA ASP A 98 15.14 13.45 23.47
C ASP A 98 14.98 12.54 24.70
N TYR A 99 14.68 13.14 25.87
CA TYR A 99 14.33 12.39 27.07
C TYR A 99 13.16 11.44 26.85
N LYS A 100 12.04 11.94 26.34
CA LYS A 100 10.86 11.10 26.08
C LYS A 100 11.15 10.01 25.04
N PHE A 101 11.96 10.31 24.03
CA PHE A 101 12.39 9.34 23.04
C PHE A 101 13.22 8.20 23.67
N TYR A 102 14.26 8.51 24.44
CA TYR A 102 15.11 7.48 25.04
C TYR A 102 14.38 6.68 26.13
N LEU A 103 13.45 7.31 26.85
CA LEU A 103 12.59 6.61 27.79
C LEU A 103 11.65 5.63 27.07
N ALA A 104 11.14 5.99 25.89
CA ALA A 104 10.37 5.05 25.07
C ALA A 104 11.23 3.91 24.52
N VAL A 105 12.46 4.20 24.12
CA VAL A 105 13.43 3.18 23.67
C VAL A 105 13.76 2.20 24.78
N GLU A 106 13.94 2.66 26.02
CA GLU A 106 14.12 1.79 27.18
C GLU A 106 12.91 0.86 27.39
N CYS A 107 11.68 1.42 27.33
CA CYS A 107 10.46 0.62 27.41
C CYS A 107 10.41 -0.47 26.33
N LEU A 108 10.85 -0.16 25.09
CA LEU A 108 10.91 -1.14 23.99
C LEU A 108 11.94 -2.26 24.23
N GLU A 109 13.13 -1.92 24.73
CA GLU A 109 14.18 -2.91 25.03
C GLU A 109 13.74 -3.82 26.20
N ARG A 110 13.10 -3.24 27.21
CA ARG A 110 12.48 -4.00 28.31
C ARG A 110 11.35 -4.89 27.81
N ALA A 111 10.51 -4.42 26.90
CA ALA A 111 9.44 -5.22 26.30
C ALA A 111 10.01 -6.40 25.48
N ALA A 112 11.12 -6.18 24.76
CA ALA A 112 11.79 -7.23 24.00
C ALA A 112 12.42 -8.31 24.92
N ALA A 113 12.92 -7.91 26.09
CA ALA A 113 13.45 -8.83 27.10
C ALA A 113 12.37 -9.52 27.95
N ALA A 114 11.15 -8.97 28.01
CA ALA A 114 10.06 -9.50 28.82
C ALA A 114 9.61 -10.90 28.34
N THR A 115 9.46 -11.83 29.27
CA THR A 115 8.98 -13.20 29.00
C THR A 115 7.45 -13.28 29.01
N ASN A 116 6.79 -12.46 29.83
CA ASN A 116 5.34 -12.37 29.92
C ASN A 116 4.77 -11.52 28.78
N ASN A 117 3.72 -12.02 28.10
CA ASN A 117 3.04 -11.30 27.03
C ASN A 117 2.30 -10.06 27.54
N ASP A 118 1.70 -10.12 28.73
CA ASP A 118 0.94 -8.98 29.28
C ASP A 118 1.89 -7.82 29.62
N GLU A 119 3.03 -8.13 30.25
CA GLU A 119 4.08 -7.16 30.57
C GLU A 119 4.72 -6.58 29.29
N ARG A 120 4.96 -7.42 28.29
CA ARG A 120 5.43 -6.96 26.98
C ARG A 120 4.46 -5.96 26.36
N GLU A 121 3.17 -6.24 26.40
CA GLU A 121 2.15 -5.37 25.83
C GLU A 121 1.99 -4.06 26.61
N THR A 122 2.05 -4.09 27.95
CA THR A 122 1.99 -2.86 28.76
C THR A 122 3.18 -1.94 28.50
N LEU A 123 4.40 -2.50 28.44
CA LEU A 123 5.62 -1.75 28.12
C LEU A 123 5.58 -1.19 26.68
N ALA A 124 5.07 -1.94 25.71
CA ALA A 124 4.89 -1.46 24.34
C ALA A 124 3.89 -0.30 24.27
N ARG A 125 2.76 -0.37 25.00
CA ARG A 125 1.80 0.73 25.09
C ARG A 125 2.39 1.97 25.76
N GLU A 126 3.20 1.79 26.81
CA GLU A 126 3.89 2.88 27.48
C GLU A 126 4.88 3.57 26.51
N ALA A 127 5.68 2.80 25.77
CA ALA A 127 6.58 3.32 24.75
C ALA A 127 5.82 4.13 23.68
N PHE A 128 4.69 3.58 23.20
CA PHE A 128 3.83 4.25 22.23
C PHE A 128 3.26 5.58 22.74
N SER A 129 2.82 5.63 24.00
CA SER A 129 2.34 6.87 24.63
C SER A 129 3.41 7.96 24.66
N LYS A 130 4.66 7.59 25.00
CA LYS A 130 5.79 8.53 25.05
C LYS A 130 6.18 9.05 23.66
N LEU A 131 6.15 8.19 22.64
CA LEU A 131 6.49 8.55 21.26
C LEU A 131 5.43 9.40 20.56
N THR A 132 4.15 9.22 20.91
CA THR A 132 3.05 10.07 20.41
C THR A 132 3.30 11.54 20.73
N GLY A 133 4.00 11.85 21.83
CA GLY A 133 4.39 13.21 22.21
C GLY A 133 5.63 13.76 21.50
N VAL A 134 6.29 12.98 20.63
CA VAL A 134 7.56 13.35 19.96
C VAL A 134 7.62 12.84 18.51
N PRO A 135 6.75 13.31 17.60
CA PRO A 135 6.70 12.80 16.22
C PRO A 135 7.86 13.27 15.31
N GLU A 136 8.46 14.43 15.60
CA GLU A 136 9.40 15.09 14.68
C GLU A 136 10.87 14.64 14.81
N SER A 137 11.32 14.20 15.99
CA SER A 137 12.75 13.98 16.26
C SER A 137 13.22 12.53 16.14
N ALA A 138 12.32 11.58 15.86
CA ALA A 138 12.63 10.15 15.86
C ALA A 138 12.88 9.58 14.46
N ASP A 139 13.86 8.66 14.36
CA ASP A 139 13.97 7.71 13.25
C ASP A 139 12.83 6.69 13.36
N LEU A 140 11.72 7.05 12.72
CA LEU A 140 10.48 6.32 12.78
C LEU A 140 10.62 4.90 12.19
N GLN A 141 11.48 4.70 11.20
CA GLN A 141 11.66 3.39 10.58
C GLN A 141 12.29 2.40 11.56
N ALA A 142 13.33 2.82 12.29
CA ALA A 142 13.96 2.00 13.32
C ALA A 142 12.98 1.69 14.48
N VAL A 143 12.20 2.68 14.91
CA VAL A 143 11.22 2.51 16.00
C VAL A 143 10.07 1.59 15.58
N CYS A 144 9.47 1.79 14.40
CA CYS A 144 8.40 0.95 13.89
C CYS A 144 8.85 -0.51 13.70
N LYS A 145 10.10 -0.74 13.30
CA LYS A 145 10.67 -2.10 13.21
C LYS A 145 10.70 -2.79 14.57
N ARG A 146 11.06 -2.09 15.65
CA ARG A 146 11.01 -2.64 17.01
C ARG A 146 9.59 -2.99 17.43
N PHE A 147 8.61 -2.14 17.10
CA PHE A 147 7.20 -2.44 17.34
C PHE A 147 6.68 -3.63 16.53
N GLU A 148 7.15 -3.80 15.28
CA GLU A 148 6.87 -4.96 14.44
C GLU A 148 7.43 -6.25 15.05
N ASP A 149 8.66 -6.22 15.57
CA ASP A 149 9.28 -7.34 16.29
C ASP A 149 8.48 -7.71 17.55
N LEU A 150 7.92 -6.71 18.24
CA LEU A 150 7.02 -6.88 19.39
C LEU A 150 5.57 -7.24 19.00
N ARG A 151 5.25 -7.31 17.70
CA ARG A 151 3.90 -7.54 17.16
C ARG A 151 2.85 -6.50 17.57
N PHE A 152 3.30 -5.29 17.93
CA PHE A 152 2.44 -4.18 18.33
C PHE A 152 2.14 -3.26 17.13
N TYR A 153 1.31 -3.76 16.21
CA TYR A 153 1.01 -3.09 14.93
C TYR A 153 0.22 -1.78 15.06
N GLU A 154 -0.40 -1.52 16.21
CA GLU A 154 -1.08 -0.25 16.48
C GLU A 154 -0.12 0.95 16.36
N ALA A 155 1.07 0.84 16.97
CA ALA A 155 2.09 1.88 16.85
C ALA A 155 2.64 2.00 15.43
N VAL A 156 2.78 0.87 14.72
CA VAL A 156 3.30 0.81 13.35
C VAL A 156 2.39 1.58 12.39
N VAL A 157 1.07 1.64 12.66
CA VAL A 157 0.12 2.42 11.86
C VAL A 157 -0.01 3.86 12.37
N ARG A 158 -0.22 4.05 13.67
CA ARG A 158 -0.57 5.38 14.21
C ARG A 158 0.59 6.38 14.20
N LEU A 159 1.82 5.93 14.48
CA LEU A 159 2.98 6.85 14.52
C LEU A 159 3.30 7.44 13.14
N PRO A 160 3.37 6.65 12.04
CA PRO A 160 3.60 7.24 10.72
C PRO A 160 2.48 8.15 10.23
N LEU A 161 1.21 7.82 10.52
CA LEU A 161 0.09 8.70 10.15
C LEU A 161 0.13 10.03 10.90
N GLN A 162 0.48 10.00 12.19
CA GLN A 162 0.66 11.23 12.97
C GLN A 162 1.83 12.07 12.46
N LYS A 163 2.93 11.44 12.05
CA LYS A 163 4.06 12.16 11.44
C LYS A 163 3.68 12.75 10.10
N ALA A 164 2.97 11.99 9.26
CA ALA A 164 2.49 12.48 7.96
C ALA A 164 1.59 13.71 8.11
N SER A 165 0.69 13.72 9.10
CA SER A 165 -0.17 14.89 9.36
C SER A 165 0.59 16.08 9.97
N ALA A 166 1.60 15.84 10.81
CA ALA A 166 2.45 16.90 11.36
C ALA A 166 3.33 17.57 10.28
N LEU A 167 3.84 16.79 9.32
CA LEU A 167 4.65 17.31 8.20
C LEU A 167 3.86 18.20 7.25
N ASP A 168 2.54 18.01 7.18
CA ASP A 168 1.61 18.73 6.29
C ASP A 168 0.52 19.45 7.10
N SER A 169 0.91 20.10 8.19
CA SER A 169 -0.05 20.81 9.06
C SER A 169 -0.76 21.97 8.36
N ALA A 170 -0.18 22.50 7.28
CA ALA A 170 -0.76 23.56 6.45
C ALA A 170 -1.76 23.04 5.41
N GLY A 171 -1.83 21.72 5.19
CA GLY A 171 -2.69 21.11 4.17
C GLY A 171 -2.23 21.41 2.74
N ASP A 172 -0.93 21.62 2.55
CA ASP A 172 -0.31 22.03 1.29
C ASP A 172 -0.53 20.98 0.19
N THR A 173 -0.72 19.72 0.57
CA THR A 173 -1.01 18.61 -0.37
C THR A 173 -2.33 18.74 -1.11
N LEU A 174 -3.36 19.30 -0.48
CA LEU A 174 -4.68 19.51 -1.07
C LEU A 174 -4.90 20.95 -1.51
N ASN A 175 -3.93 21.84 -1.25
CA ASN A 175 -4.04 23.25 -1.60
C ASN A 175 -3.71 23.47 -3.09
N GLU A 176 -4.75 23.66 -3.89
CA GLU A 176 -4.62 23.93 -5.33
C GLU A 176 -3.95 25.27 -5.65
N GLN A 177 -3.84 26.18 -4.67
CA GLN A 177 -3.24 27.51 -4.82
C GLN A 177 -1.71 27.50 -4.73
N ILE A 178 -1.11 26.40 -4.30
CA ILE A 178 0.35 26.23 -4.19
C ILE A 178 0.90 25.66 -5.50
N GLU A 179 2.13 26.05 -5.84
CA GLU A 179 2.87 25.51 -6.98
C GLU A 179 2.89 23.97 -6.96
N ALA A 180 2.67 23.36 -8.14
CA ALA A 180 2.58 21.91 -8.28
C ALA A 180 3.81 21.16 -7.73
N GLY A 181 5.01 21.75 -7.85
CA GLY A 181 6.24 21.16 -7.32
C GLY A 181 6.29 21.11 -5.79
N ALA A 182 5.85 22.16 -5.10
CA ALA A 182 5.78 22.18 -3.65
C ALA A 182 4.72 21.20 -3.12
N ARG A 183 3.58 21.10 -3.80
CA ARG A 183 2.54 20.10 -3.50
C ARG A 183 3.06 18.67 -3.67
N ALA A 184 3.76 18.40 -4.77
CA ALA A 184 4.37 17.08 -5.02
C ALA A 184 5.43 16.74 -3.97
N HIS A 185 6.23 17.71 -3.53
CA HIS A 185 7.18 17.51 -2.44
C HIS A 185 6.49 17.18 -1.11
N ALA A 186 5.42 17.91 -0.74
CA ALA A 186 4.65 17.64 0.46
C ALA A 186 4.01 16.22 0.42
N LEU A 187 3.45 15.83 -0.73
CA LEU A 187 2.94 14.47 -0.95
C LEU A 187 4.03 13.41 -0.77
N ALA A 188 5.20 13.61 -1.40
CA ALA A 188 6.31 12.67 -1.29
C ALA A 188 6.81 12.49 0.15
N GLN A 189 6.76 13.53 0.99
CA GLN A 189 7.10 13.38 2.42
C GLN A 189 6.08 12.54 3.19
N ARG A 190 4.79 12.65 2.85
CA ARG A 190 3.73 11.81 3.46
C ARG A 190 3.84 10.36 2.99
N GLU A 191 4.10 10.14 1.71
CA GLU A 191 4.29 8.79 1.15
C GLU A 191 5.44 8.04 1.84
N ARG A 192 6.56 8.71 2.15
CA ARG A 192 7.65 8.11 2.94
C ARG A 192 7.21 7.61 4.32
N CYS A 193 6.24 8.27 4.95
CA CYS A 193 5.67 7.79 6.21
C CYS A 193 4.75 6.58 5.97
N TYR A 194 3.92 6.62 4.93
CA TYR A 194 3.02 5.51 4.57
C TYR A 194 3.79 4.24 4.19
N ASP A 195 4.95 4.38 3.54
CA ASP A 195 5.81 3.27 3.16
C ASP A 195 6.25 2.39 4.32
N ILE A 196 6.35 2.96 5.54
CA ILE A 196 6.65 2.19 6.74
C ILE A 196 5.53 1.18 7.02
N ILE A 197 4.27 1.60 6.86
CA ILE A 197 3.08 0.76 7.04
C ILE A 197 3.01 -0.30 5.94
N ILE A 198 3.25 0.09 4.69
CA ILE A 198 3.21 -0.83 3.55
C ILE A 198 4.33 -1.88 3.64
N THR A 199 5.51 -1.48 4.12
CA THR A 199 6.63 -2.41 4.36
C THR A 199 6.27 -3.45 5.43
N ALA A 200 5.60 -3.05 6.51
CA ALA A 200 5.10 -3.98 7.52
C ALA A 200 4.02 -4.94 6.97
N LEU A 201 3.12 -4.46 6.11
CA LEU A 201 2.14 -5.31 5.41
C LEU A 201 2.82 -6.32 4.50
N ARG A 202 3.86 -5.91 3.76
CA ARG A 202 4.63 -6.77 2.88
C ARG A 202 5.41 -7.85 3.66
N SER A 203 6.00 -7.47 4.79
CA SER A 203 6.62 -8.39 5.76
C SER A 203 5.61 -9.43 6.27
N LEU A 204 4.41 -9.00 6.66
CA LEU A 204 3.32 -9.89 7.11
C LEU A 204 2.81 -10.83 6.01
N LYS A 205 2.74 -10.37 4.76
CA LYS A 205 2.36 -11.19 3.58
C LYS A 205 3.39 -12.31 3.32
N GLY A 206 4.65 -12.10 3.68
CA GLY A 206 5.77 -12.99 3.39
C GLY A 206 6.52 -12.63 2.11
N GLU A 207 6.29 -11.44 1.56
CA GLU A 207 7.06 -10.87 0.44
C GLU A 207 8.29 -10.12 0.99
N GLU A 208 9.13 -10.77 1.78
CA GLU A 208 10.43 -10.17 2.07
C GLU A 208 11.22 -10.10 0.74
N VAL A 209 11.48 -8.88 0.27
CA VAL A 209 12.44 -8.64 -0.79
C VAL A 209 13.73 -9.29 -0.34
N SER A 210 14.11 -10.38 -1.01
CA SER A 210 15.36 -11.08 -0.77
C SER A 210 16.52 -10.18 -1.15
N HIS A 211 16.86 -9.21 -0.31
CA HIS A 211 18.19 -8.63 -0.26
C HIS A 211 19.11 -9.69 0.32
N LYS A 212 19.58 -10.58 -0.57
CA LYS A 212 20.79 -11.39 -0.37
C LYS A 212 22.00 -10.44 -0.31
N GLU A 213 22.13 -9.70 0.77
CA GLU A 213 23.39 -9.05 1.13
C GLU A 213 23.85 -9.58 2.47
N PHE A 214 24.69 -10.61 2.36
CA PHE A 214 25.85 -10.90 3.21
C PHE A 214 25.80 -10.32 4.63
N ARG A 215 25.01 -10.93 5.52
CA ARG A 215 25.18 -10.77 6.98
C ARG A 215 25.36 -12.13 7.63
N SER A 216 26.51 -12.29 8.29
CA SER A 216 26.92 -13.49 9.02
C SER A 216 25.90 -13.94 10.07
N PRO A 217 25.84 -15.25 10.40
CA PRO A 217 24.82 -15.80 11.29
C PRO A 217 25.21 -15.52 12.75
N ILE A 218 24.85 -14.35 13.26
CA ILE A 218 24.92 -14.09 14.70
C ILE A 218 23.55 -13.58 15.15
N ARG A 219 22.74 -14.55 15.61
CA ARG A 219 21.51 -14.42 16.40
C ARG A 219 20.39 -13.56 15.79
N SER A 220 19.81 -14.02 14.70
CA SER A 220 18.37 -13.85 14.44
C SER A 220 17.60 -14.91 15.24
N SER A 221 17.58 -14.81 16.57
CA SER A 221 16.78 -15.74 17.37
C SER A 221 15.30 -15.42 17.14
N ALA A 222 14.61 -16.35 16.49
CA ALA A 222 13.16 -16.40 16.35
C ALA A 222 12.52 -15.21 15.59
N GLN A 223 12.68 -15.18 14.27
CA GLN A 223 11.46 -15.11 13.46
C GLN A 223 10.68 -16.39 13.79
N SER A 224 9.90 -16.37 14.88
CA SER A 224 8.89 -17.39 15.11
C SER A 224 8.04 -17.35 13.85
N SER A 225 8.06 -18.43 13.07
CA SER A 225 7.27 -18.54 11.86
C SER A 225 5.80 -18.45 12.27
N LEU A 226 5.26 -17.23 12.28
CA LEU A 226 3.88 -16.97 12.65
C LEU A 226 3.01 -17.90 11.81
N ASN A 227 2.03 -18.54 12.41
CA ASN A 227 1.12 -19.36 11.63
C ASN A 227 0.35 -18.44 10.63
N PRO A 228 -0.11 -18.98 9.49
CA PRO A 228 -0.82 -18.18 8.49
C PRO A 228 -2.04 -17.42 9.05
N ALA A 229 -2.77 -18.02 9.99
CA ALA A 229 -3.96 -17.42 10.60
C ALA A 229 -3.64 -16.16 11.44
N THR A 230 -2.55 -16.19 12.20
CA THR A 230 -2.06 -15.07 13.01
C THR A 230 -1.52 -13.96 12.11
N ARG A 231 -0.83 -14.30 11.00
CA ARG A 231 -0.44 -13.30 9.99
C ARG A 231 -1.66 -12.60 9.41
N LYS A 232 -2.67 -13.37 8.99
CA LYS A 232 -3.93 -12.81 8.50
C LYS A 232 -4.59 -11.90 9.52
N LYS A 233 -4.65 -12.29 10.81
CA LYS A 233 -5.17 -11.46 11.89
C LYS A 233 -4.45 -10.10 11.97
N TYR A 234 -3.12 -10.09 11.90
CA TYR A 234 -2.34 -8.84 11.95
C TYR A 234 -2.52 -7.98 10.69
N ILE A 235 -2.63 -8.59 9.51
CA ILE A 235 -2.95 -7.88 8.27
C ILE A 235 -4.31 -7.18 8.40
N CYS A 236 -5.34 -7.92 8.82
CA CYS A 236 -6.67 -7.35 9.08
C CYS A 236 -6.62 -6.20 10.09
N GLN A 237 -5.86 -6.37 11.18
CA GLN A 237 -5.68 -5.32 12.19
C GLN A 237 -5.04 -4.05 11.61
N VAL A 238 -3.98 -4.18 10.81
CA VAL A 238 -3.29 -3.05 10.18
C VAL A 238 -4.23 -2.31 9.23
N ILE A 239 -4.99 -3.04 8.40
CA ILE A 239 -5.95 -2.45 7.46
C ILE A 239 -7.06 -1.70 8.22
N GLN A 240 -7.65 -2.33 9.24
CA GLN A 240 -8.69 -1.70 10.07
C GLN A 240 -8.22 -0.42 10.75
N LEU A 241 -7.02 -0.43 11.33
CA LEU A 241 -6.42 0.75 11.95
C LEU A 241 -6.13 1.84 10.92
N GLY A 242 -5.73 1.46 9.72
CA GLY A 242 -5.47 2.38 8.62
C GLY A 242 -6.75 3.07 8.14
N VAL A 243 -7.81 2.31 7.91
CA VAL A 243 -9.13 2.81 7.45
C VAL A 243 -9.84 3.66 8.51
N GLN A 244 -9.53 3.47 9.80
CA GLN A 244 -10.02 4.34 10.88
C GLN A 244 -9.36 5.72 10.88
N SER A 245 -8.31 5.94 10.09
CA SER A 245 -7.68 7.24 9.98
C SER A 245 -8.60 8.26 9.31
N SER A 246 -8.42 9.55 9.62
CA SER A 246 -9.12 10.63 8.92
C SER A 246 -8.43 11.04 7.61
N ASP A 247 -7.37 10.32 7.22
CA ASP A 247 -6.46 10.71 6.14
C ASP A 247 -6.87 10.06 4.81
N LYS A 248 -7.62 10.80 3.99
CA LYS A 248 -8.08 10.34 2.68
C LYS A 248 -6.94 10.05 1.70
N ILE A 249 -5.84 10.81 1.76
CA ILE A 249 -4.69 10.60 0.88
C ILE A 249 -4.05 9.25 1.23
N PHE A 250 -3.93 8.96 2.52
CA PHE A 250 -3.46 7.66 2.97
C PHE A 250 -4.39 6.52 2.53
N HIS A 251 -5.71 6.69 2.58
CA HIS A 251 -6.64 5.64 2.15
C HIS A 251 -6.44 5.27 0.68
N GLU A 252 -6.32 6.26 -0.21
CA GLU A 252 -6.02 5.97 -1.62
C GLU A 252 -4.67 5.27 -1.79
N TYR A 253 -3.64 5.71 -1.05
CA TYR A 253 -2.31 5.08 -1.09
C TYR A 253 -2.36 3.63 -0.61
N LEU A 254 -3.04 3.38 0.51
CA LEU A 254 -3.24 2.07 1.11
C LEU A 254 -3.99 1.13 0.15
N TYR A 255 -5.09 1.60 -0.47
CA TYR A 255 -5.87 0.77 -1.39
C TYR A 255 -5.07 0.37 -2.64
N ARG A 256 -4.31 1.30 -3.23
CA ARG A 256 -3.39 0.98 -4.34
C ARG A 256 -2.36 -0.07 -3.89
N ALA A 257 -1.70 0.15 -2.77
CA ALA A 257 -0.68 -0.77 -2.26
C ALA A 257 -1.24 -2.17 -1.93
N LEU A 258 -2.45 -2.28 -1.36
CA LEU A 258 -3.08 -3.56 -1.07
C LEU A 258 -3.43 -4.33 -2.34
N ILE A 259 -3.88 -3.65 -3.40
CA ILE A 259 -4.14 -4.24 -4.72
C ILE A 259 -2.84 -4.74 -5.36
N ASP A 260 -1.74 -4.00 -5.21
CA ASP A 260 -0.43 -4.35 -5.76
C ASP A 260 0.21 -5.53 -5.01
N ILE A 261 0.07 -5.60 -3.69
CA ILE A 261 0.51 -6.73 -2.83
C ILE A 261 -0.44 -7.95 -2.97
N GLY A 262 -1.58 -7.79 -3.63
CA GLY A 262 -2.58 -8.85 -3.79
C GLY A 262 -3.32 -9.20 -2.49
N LEU A 263 -3.52 -8.25 -1.59
CA LEU A 263 -4.37 -8.33 -0.40
C LEU A 263 -5.80 -7.85 -0.68
N GLU A 264 -6.31 -8.23 -1.85
CA GLU A 264 -7.61 -7.79 -2.36
C GLU A 264 -8.76 -8.31 -1.48
N ASP A 265 -8.67 -9.55 -1.01
CA ASP A 265 -9.70 -10.17 -0.18
C ASP A 265 -9.88 -9.41 1.15
N GLU A 266 -8.77 -9.11 1.82
CA GLU A 266 -8.77 -8.32 3.05
C GLU A 266 -9.22 -6.87 2.80
N LEU A 267 -8.86 -6.27 1.66
CA LEU A 267 -9.34 -4.94 1.27
C LEU A 267 -10.86 -4.91 1.10
N LEU A 268 -11.44 -5.91 0.45
CA LEU A 268 -12.88 -5.99 0.20
C LEU A 268 -13.68 -6.21 1.50
N GLU A 269 -13.09 -6.92 2.47
CA GLU A 269 -13.72 -7.19 3.76
C GLU A 269 -13.66 -5.96 4.69
N PHE A 270 -12.50 -5.30 4.78
CA PHE A 270 -12.20 -4.25 5.78
C PHE A 270 -12.06 -2.83 5.22
N GLY A 271 -12.30 -2.62 3.93
CA GLY A 271 -12.21 -1.31 3.29
C GLY A 271 -13.16 -0.26 3.88
N GLY A 272 -12.75 1.00 3.79
CA GLY A 272 -13.52 2.14 4.28
C GLY A 272 -14.70 2.55 3.39
N PRO A 273 -15.51 3.53 3.83
CA PRO A 273 -16.64 4.04 3.04
C PRO A 273 -16.21 4.70 1.72
N ASP A 274 -14.95 5.09 1.61
CA ASP A 274 -14.32 5.69 0.44
C ASP A 274 -13.75 4.68 -0.56
N LEU A 275 -13.76 3.38 -0.25
CA LEU A 275 -13.32 2.33 -1.16
C LEU A 275 -14.13 2.31 -2.47
N VAL A 276 -15.46 2.45 -2.37
CA VAL A 276 -16.34 2.43 -3.56
C VAL A 276 -16.05 3.61 -4.50
N PRO A 277 -16.04 4.88 -4.03
CA PRO A 277 -15.61 6.01 -4.85
C PRO A 277 -14.22 5.83 -5.47
N PHE A 278 -13.27 5.29 -4.72
CA PHE A 278 -11.92 5.02 -5.21
C PHE A 278 -11.91 4.01 -6.37
N LEU A 279 -12.60 2.88 -6.23
CA LEU A 279 -12.68 1.85 -7.28
C LEU A 279 -13.48 2.33 -8.51
N GLN A 280 -14.49 3.19 -8.32
CA GLN A 280 -15.30 3.74 -9.41
C GLN A 280 -14.53 4.76 -10.27
N ASN A 281 -13.67 5.57 -9.65
CA ASN A 281 -12.87 6.57 -10.35
C ASN A 281 -11.69 5.96 -11.13
N ALA A 282 -11.30 4.73 -10.80
CA ALA A 282 -10.21 4.05 -11.47
C ALA A 282 -10.61 3.58 -12.88
N MET A 283 -9.87 4.03 -13.89
CA MET A 283 -10.11 3.65 -15.28
C MET A 283 -9.61 2.23 -15.62
N GLN A 284 -8.95 1.54 -14.69
CA GLN A 284 -8.33 0.25 -14.95
C GLN A 284 -9.32 -0.90 -14.76
N THR A 285 -9.29 -1.89 -15.68
CA THR A 285 -10.18 -3.07 -15.65
C THR A 285 -10.13 -3.82 -14.32
N LYS A 286 -8.92 -3.98 -13.76
CA LYS A 286 -8.68 -4.63 -12.46
C LYS A 286 -9.52 -4.02 -11.33
N TYR A 287 -9.65 -2.69 -11.30
CA TYR A 287 -10.39 -1.98 -10.25
C TYR A 287 -11.89 -2.15 -10.40
N THR A 288 -12.39 -2.13 -11.64
CA THR A 288 -13.79 -2.40 -11.94
C THR A 288 -14.18 -3.86 -11.67
N GLU A 289 -13.29 -4.83 -11.88
CA GLU A 289 -13.51 -6.23 -11.48
C GLU A 289 -13.58 -6.37 -9.95
N LEU A 290 -12.67 -5.70 -9.23
CA LEU A 290 -12.71 -5.64 -7.77
C LEU A 290 -14.00 -5.00 -7.25
N LEU A 291 -14.50 -3.96 -7.93
CA LEU A 291 -15.78 -3.34 -7.59
C LEU A 291 -16.96 -4.31 -7.77
N ALA A 292 -16.98 -5.10 -8.85
CA ALA A 292 -18.00 -6.13 -9.03
C ALA A 292 -17.93 -7.16 -7.88
N ARG A 293 -16.73 -7.64 -7.55
CA ARG A 293 -16.49 -8.58 -6.46
C ARG A 293 -16.90 -8.02 -5.10
N TYR A 294 -16.64 -6.74 -4.85
CA TYR A 294 -17.11 -6.01 -3.66
C TYR A 294 -18.64 -6.07 -3.54
N TYR A 295 -19.36 -5.74 -4.61
CA TYR A 295 -20.83 -5.75 -4.58
C TYR A 295 -21.41 -7.15 -4.38
N VAL A 296 -20.79 -8.19 -4.97
CA VAL A 296 -21.18 -9.58 -4.71
C VAL A 296 -20.99 -9.93 -3.23
N LEU A 297 -19.85 -9.56 -2.63
CA LEU A 297 -19.56 -9.82 -1.22
C LEU A 297 -20.55 -9.11 -0.27
N LYS A 298 -21.01 -7.91 -0.64
CA LYS A 298 -22.03 -7.16 0.13
C LYS A 298 -23.48 -7.53 -0.21
N GLN A 299 -23.71 -8.60 -0.98
CA GLN A 299 -25.03 -9.04 -1.45
C GLN A 299 -25.80 -7.99 -2.27
N GLN A 300 -25.09 -7.01 -2.84
CA GLN A 300 -25.65 -5.99 -3.72
C GLN A 300 -25.64 -6.49 -5.17
N HIS A 301 -26.38 -7.57 -5.42
CA HIS A 301 -26.33 -8.33 -6.66
C HIS A 301 -26.71 -7.52 -7.91
N VAL A 302 -27.69 -6.61 -7.79
CA VAL A 302 -28.07 -5.73 -8.90
C VAL A 302 -26.91 -4.81 -9.31
N LEU A 303 -26.21 -4.19 -8.35
CA LEU A 303 -25.06 -3.34 -8.65
C LEU A 303 -23.90 -4.14 -9.26
N ALA A 304 -23.65 -5.35 -8.74
CA ALA A 304 -22.65 -6.26 -9.31
C ALA A 304 -22.97 -6.60 -10.78
N ALA A 305 -24.23 -6.94 -11.09
CA ALA A 305 -24.67 -7.23 -12.46
C ALA A 305 -24.44 -6.05 -13.42
N HIS A 306 -24.75 -4.82 -12.98
CA HIS A 306 -24.51 -3.61 -13.78
C HIS A 306 -23.03 -3.34 -14.04
N VAL A 307 -22.16 -3.54 -13.03
CA VAL A 307 -20.71 -3.37 -13.20
C VAL A 307 -20.15 -4.42 -14.16
N LEU A 308 -20.59 -5.68 -14.05
CA LEU A 308 -20.19 -6.76 -14.95
C LEU A 308 -20.68 -6.55 -16.39
N LEU A 309 -21.89 -6.03 -16.57
CA LEU A 309 -22.39 -5.62 -17.88
C LEU A 309 -21.50 -4.53 -18.49
N ARG A 310 -21.17 -3.49 -17.71
CA ARG A 310 -20.28 -2.41 -18.16
C ARG A 310 -18.88 -2.93 -18.51
N LEU A 311 -18.36 -3.90 -17.77
CA LEU A 311 -17.10 -4.59 -18.07
C LEU A 311 -17.16 -5.34 -19.41
N ALA A 312 -18.25 -6.07 -19.66
CA ALA A 312 -18.45 -6.80 -20.91
C ALA A 312 -18.58 -5.87 -22.13
N GLU A 313 -19.26 -4.72 -21.98
CA GLU A 313 -19.50 -3.75 -23.04
C GLU A 313 -18.34 -2.79 -23.30
N ARG A 314 -17.27 -2.90 -22.53
CA ARG A 314 -16.10 -2.02 -22.65
C ARG A 314 -15.47 -2.17 -24.04
N ARG A 315 -15.31 -1.03 -24.72
CA ARG A 315 -14.65 -0.95 -26.03
C ARG A 315 -13.15 -1.15 -25.88
N SER A 316 -12.56 -1.76 -26.90
CA SER A 316 -11.11 -1.90 -26.99
C SER A 316 -10.50 -0.54 -27.32
N ASN A 317 -9.76 0.08 -26.39
CA ASN A 317 -9.17 1.40 -26.60
C ASN A 317 -7.80 1.34 -27.32
N GLY A 318 -7.43 0.22 -27.94
CA GLY A 318 -6.16 0.07 -28.68
C GLY A 318 -4.89 0.08 -27.83
N LEU A 319 -4.99 0.35 -26.52
CA LEU A 319 -3.90 0.28 -25.54
C LEU A 319 -4.10 -0.96 -24.63
N GLU A 320 -2.98 -1.59 -24.27
CA GLU A 320 -2.81 -2.86 -23.55
C GLU A 320 -3.98 -3.30 -22.66
N ASN A 321 -4.40 -4.56 -22.84
CA ASN A 321 -5.56 -5.27 -22.25
C ASN A 321 -6.82 -5.33 -23.12
N PHE A 322 -6.67 -5.86 -24.35
CA PHE A 322 -7.80 -6.27 -25.18
C PHE A 322 -8.63 -7.36 -24.47
N LEU A 323 -9.93 -7.09 -24.28
CA LEU A 323 -10.90 -8.04 -23.72
C LEU A 323 -11.34 -9.04 -24.79
N THR A 324 -10.99 -10.31 -24.60
CA THR A 324 -11.43 -11.39 -25.50
C THR A 324 -12.94 -11.60 -25.45
N LEU A 325 -13.53 -12.15 -26.52
CA LEU A 325 -14.96 -12.50 -26.52
C LEU A 325 -15.30 -13.51 -25.42
N ASP A 326 -14.38 -14.43 -25.09
CA ASP A 326 -14.56 -15.38 -23.98
C ASP A 326 -14.60 -14.70 -22.61
N GLN A 327 -13.72 -13.72 -22.36
CA GLN A 327 -13.75 -12.93 -21.12
C GLN A 327 -15.06 -12.11 -21.02
N ARG A 328 -15.50 -11.49 -22.11
CA ARG A 328 -16.80 -10.79 -22.17
C ARG A 328 -17.96 -11.74 -21.88
N ARG A 329 -17.91 -12.97 -22.41
CA ARG A 329 -18.90 -14.03 -22.14
C ARG A 329 -18.89 -14.42 -20.66
N GLN A 330 -17.72 -14.55 -20.04
CA GLN A 330 -17.60 -14.83 -18.60
C GLN A 330 -18.23 -13.71 -17.77
N TYR A 331 -17.97 -12.44 -18.07
CA TYR A 331 -18.61 -11.33 -17.35
C TYR A 331 -20.12 -11.30 -17.53
N LEU A 332 -20.64 -11.50 -18.74
CA LEU A 332 -22.09 -11.56 -18.98
C LEU A 332 -22.74 -12.75 -18.27
N ASN A 333 -22.13 -13.93 -18.30
CA ASN A 333 -22.60 -15.08 -17.53
C ASN A 333 -22.66 -14.78 -16.03
N ASN A 334 -21.59 -14.18 -15.48
CA ASN A 334 -21.56 -13.78 -14.09
C ASN A 334 -22.64 -12.74 -13.78
N ALA A 335 -22.87 -11.78 -14.68
CA ALA A 335 -23.93 -10.78 -14.54
C ALA A 335 -25.32 -11.42 -14.49
N VAL A 336 -25.59 -12.40 -15.35
CA VAL A 336 -26.84 -13.18 -15.35
C VAL A 336 -27.01 -13.93 -14.03
N ILE A 337 -25.95 -14.57 -13.51
CA ILE A 337 -25.99 -15.25 -12.22
C ILE A 337 -26.35 -14.25 -11.11
N GLN A 338 -25.71 -13.09 -11.07
CA GLN A 338 -26.02 -12.08 -10.06
C GLN A 338 -27.46 -11.54 -10.21
N ALA A 339 -27.93 -11.28 -11.43
CA ALA A 339 -29.30 -10.84 -11.67
C ALA A 339 -30.33 -11.88 -11.19
N LYS A 340 -30.09 -13.18 -11.44
CA LYS A 340 -30.92 -14.28 -10.92
C LYS A 340 -30.93 -14.32 -9.40
N SER A 341 -29.77 -14.22 -8.77
CA SER A 341 -29.66 -14.17 -7.30
C SER A 341 -30.38 -12.96 -6.69
N ALA A 342 -30.43 -11.81 -7.39
CA ALA A 342 -31.21 -10.67 -6.96
C ALA A 342 -32.72 -10.94 -6.99
N SER A 343 -33.21 -11.60 -8.04
CA SER A 343 -34.63 -11.96 -8.18
C SER A 343 -35.10 -13.01 -7.16
N GLU A 344 -34.20 -13.89 -6.71
CA GLU A 344 -34.50 -14.92 -5.70
C GLU A 344 -34.50 -14.38 -4.26
N SER A 345 -33.72 -13.33 -3.98
CA SER A 345 -33.57 -12.76 -2.64
C SER A 345 -34.75 -11.88 -2.22
N ASP A 346 -35.45 -11.24 -3.16
CA ASP A 346 -36.60 -10.37 -2.87
C ASP A 346 -37.90 -11.18 -2.86
N GLY A 347 -38.21 -11.81 -1.72
CA GLY A 347 -39.44 -12.56 -1.48
C GLY A 347 -40.73 -11.73 -1.44
N LEU A 348 -40.79 -10.55 -2.07
CA LEU A 348 -42.02 -9.77 -2.22
C LEU A 348 -42.58 -9.89 -3.65
N PRO A 349 -43.87 -10.22 -3.81
CA PRO A 349 -44.52 -10.24 -5.12
C PRO A 349 -44.87 -8.80 -5.52
N ASN A 350 -43.88 -8.05 -6.00
CA ASN A 350 -44.01 -6.91 -6.92
C ASN A 350 -42.67 -6.17 -7.07
N SER A 351 -41.84 -6.58 -8.03
CA SER A 351 -40.88 -5.69 -8.68
C SER A 351 -40.99 -5.85 -10.19
N VAL A 352 -41.80 -4.98 -10.81
CA VAL A 352 -41.88 -4.77 -12.27
C VAL A 352 -40.57 -4.16 -12.82
N ARG A 353 -39.51 -4.05 -12.01
CA ARG A 353 -38.25 -3.37 -12.36
C ARG A 353 -37.08 -4.33 -12.62
N ASP A 354 -37.12 -5.58 -12.17
CA ASP A 354 -35.95 -6.47 -12.21
C ASP A 354 -35.99 -7.57 -13.29
N SER A 355 -37.15 -7.93 -13.86
CA SER A 355 -37.17 -8.88 -15.00
C SER A 355 -36.46 -8.29 -16.22
N GLY A 356 -36.64 -6.99 -16.48
CA GLY A 356 -36.07 -6.35 -17.66
C GLY A 356 -34.54 -6.37 -17.70
N LEU A 357 -33.86 -6.36 -16.55
CA LEU A 357 -32.40 -6.49 -16.50
C LEU A 357 -31.95 -7.91 -16.85
N LEU A 358 -32.64 -8.93 -16.32
CA LEU A 358 -32.33 -10.32 -16.62
C LEU A 358 -32.56 -10.62 -18.11
N ASP A 359 -33.70 -10.20 -18.64
CA ASP A 359 -34.06 -10.36 -20.06
C ASP A 359 -33.03 -9.67 -20.98
N LEU A 360 -32.59 -8.46 -20.60
CA LEU A 360 -31.54 -7.73 -21.32
C LEU A 360 -30.19 -8.49 -21.32
N LEU A 361 -29.79 -9.03 -20.17
CA LEU A 361 -28.53 -9.75 -20.02
C LEU A 361 -28.53 -11.06 -20.79
N GLU A 362 -29.63 -11.83 -20.72
CA GLU A 362 -29.80 -13.07 -21.49
C GLU A 362 -29.82 -12.78 -23.00
N GLY A 363 -30.54 -11.74 -23.44
CA GLY A 363 -30.51 -11.30 -24.83
C GLY A 363 -29.11 -10.93 -25.32
N LYS A 364 -28.34 -10.17 -24.52
CA LYS A 364 -26.94 -9.82 -24.85
C LYS A 364 -26.01 -11.03 -24.89
N LEU A 365 -26.21 -11.99 -23.98
CA LEU A 365 -25.45 -13.24 -23.96
C LEU A 365 -25.67 -14.02 -25.26
N THR A 366 -26.92 -14.13 -25.71
CA THR A 366 -27.29 -14.82 -26.97
C THR A 366 -26.64 -14.14 -28.17
N VAL A 367 -26.67 -12.81 -28.25
CA VAL A 367 -26.00 -12.06 -29.33
C VAL A 367 -24.48 -12.32 -29.33
N LEU A 368 -23.85 -12.32 -28.15
CA LEU A 368 -22.42 -12.63 -28.03
C LEU A 368 -22.10 -14.07 -28.45
N GLN A 369 -22.94 -15.04 -28.12
CA GLN A 369 -22.78 -16.42 -28.57
C GLN A 369 -22.85 -16.53 -30.09
N PHE A 370 -23.76 -15.80 -30.75
CA PHE A 370 -23.78 -15.72 -32.21
C PHE A 370 -22.49 -15.11 -32.76
N GLN A 371 -21.99 -14.03 -32.14
CA GLN A 371 -20.75 -13.39 -32.55
C GLN A 371 -19.55 -14.35 -32.46
N ILE A 372 -19.43 -15.12 -31.36
CA ILE A 372 -18.38 -16.12 -31.18
C ILE A 372 -18.48 -17.21 -32.26
N ARG A 373 -19.68 -17.74 -32.51
CA ARG A 373 -19.89 -18.79 -33.52
C ARG A 373 -19.59 -18.32 -34.94
N ILE A 374 -20.01 -17.09 -35.30
CA ILE A 374 -19.66 -16.48 -36.59
C ILE A 374 -18.13 -16.36 -36.73
N LYS A 375 -17.45 -15.92 -35.66
CA LYS A 375 -16.00 -15.79 -35.66
C LYS A 375 -15.30 -17.14 -35.89
N GLU A 376 -15.72 -18.19 -35.19
CA GLU A 376 -15.17 -19.55 -35.32
C GLU A 376 -15.38 -20.12 -36.74
N GLU A 377 -16.55 -19.92 -37.35
CA GLU A 377 -16.82 -20.33 -38.73
C GLU A 377 -15.93 -19.57 -39.73
N LEU A 378 -15.75 -18.26 -39.56
CA LEU A 378 -14.85 -17.48 -40.42
C LEU A 378 -13.38 -17.88 -40.23
N GLU A 379 -12.95 -18.19 -39.01
CA GLU A 379 -11.61 -18.75 -38.74
C GLU A 379 -11.42 -20.11 -39.43
N SER A 380 -12.44 -20.98 -39.43
CA SER A 380 -12.44 -22.25 -40.17
C SER A 380 -12.30 -22.05 -41.69
N VAL A 381 -12.97 -21.03 -42.25
CA VAL A 381 -12.82 -20.65 -43.67
C VAL A 381 -11.41 -20.16 -43.97
N VAL A 382 -10.81 -19.33 -43.10
CA VAL A 382 -9.41 -18.88 -43.25
C VAL A 382 -8.46 -20.08 -43.26
N CYS A 383 -8.59 -21.01 -42.31
CA CYS A 383 -7.75 -22.21 -42.24
C CYS A 383 -7.83 -23.06 -43.51
N LYS A 384 -9.02 -23.21 -44.11
CA LYS A 384 -9.22 -23.96 -45.36
C LYS A 384 -8.52 -23.27 -46.54
N LEU A 385 -8.69 -21.97 -46.68
CA LEU A 385 -8.09 -21.17 -47.75
C LEU A 385 -6.56 -21.06 -47.64
N GLU A 386 -6.01 -21.01 -46.43
CA GLU A 386 -4.55 -21.03 -46.22
C GLU A 386 -3.90 -22.36 -46.63
N SER A 387 -4.64 -23.47 -46.55
CA SER A 387 -4.15 -24.80 -46.93
C SER A 387 -4.14 -25.06 -48.44
N ALA A 388 -4.86 -24.26 -49.24
CA ALA A 388 -4.94 -24.36 -50.69
C ALA A 388 -4.90 -22.97 -51.34
N PRO A 389 -3.72 -22.34 -51.46
CA PRO A 389 -3.61 -20.96 -51.91
C PRO A 389 -3.82 -20.83 -53.43
N ASP A 390 -5.01 -20.41 -53.85
CA ASP A 390 -5.26 -19.92 -55.20
C ASP A 390 -5.02 -18.39 -55.27
N ASN A 391 -4.25 -17.93 -56.27
CA ASN A 391 -3.87 -16.52 -56.43
C ASN A 391 -5.07 -15.56 -56.58
N SER A 392 -6.25 -16.05 -56.97
CA SER A 392 -7.48 -15.26 -57.10
C SER A 392 -8.21 -15.02 -55.78
N GLU A 393 -7.88 -15.76 -54.71
CA GLU A 393 -8.60 -15.71 -53.43
C GLU A 393 -7.86 -14.90 -52.35
N ALA A 394 -6.69 -14.34 -52.67
CA ALA A 394 -5.86 -13.60 -51.73
C ALA A 394 -6.54 -12.33 -51.17
N GLU A 395 -7.28 -11.57 -52.00
CA GLU A 395 -8.03 -10.39 -51.56
C GLU A 395 -9.21 -10.77 -50.66
N PHE A 396 -9.90 -11.86 -50.99
CA PHE A 396 -10.99 -12.40 -50.18
C PHE A 396 -10.47 -12.89 -48.81
N LEU A 397 -9.37 -13.63 -48.79
CA LEU A 397 -8.70 -14.09 -47.57
C LEU A 397 -8.31 -12.92 -46.67
N GLN A 398 -7.76 -11.85 -47.23
CA GLN A 398 -7.41 -10.65 -46.47
C GLN A 398 -8.66 -9.98 -45.87
N THR A 399 -9.74 -9.89 -46.65
CA THR A 399 -11.03 -9.36 -46.19
C THR A 399 -11.62 -10.20 -45.04
N VAL A 400 -11.59 -11.53 -45.14
CA VAL A 400 -12.06 -12.43 -44.07
C VAL A 400 -11.20 -12.27 -42.80
N LYS A 401 -9.87 -12.20 -42.95
CA LYS A 401 -8.96 -11.97 -41.81
C LYS A 401 -9.22 -10.64 -41.10
N GLU A 402 -9.52 -9.59 -41.85
CA GLU A 402 -9.90 -8.29 -41.30
C GLU A 402 -11.23 -8.36 -40.55
N LYS A 403 -12.22 -9.07 -41.10
CA LYS A 403 -13.52 -9.28 -40.45
C LYS A 403 -13.44 -10.12 -39.18
N VAL A 404 -12.59 -11.15 -39.14
CA VAL A 404 -12.31 -11.93 -37.93
C VAL A 404 -11.68 -11.06 -36.84
N LYS A 405 -10.72 -10.20 -37.21
CA LYS A 405 -10.14 -9.23 -36.27
C LYS A 405 -11.20 -8.25 -35.77
N GLU A 406 -12.04 -7.72 -36.66
CA GLU A 406 -13.13 -6.80 -36.30
C GLU A 406 -14.11 -7.43 -35.30
N LEU A 407 -14.51 -8.70 -35.52
CA LEU A 407 -15.37 -9.46 -34.60
C LEU A 407 -14.73 -9.73 -33.25
N SER A 408 -13.39 -9.85 -33.19
CA SER A 408 -12.72 -10.02 -31.91
C SER A 408 -12.77 -8.73 -31.08
N LEU A 409 -12.64 -7.56 -31.72
CA LEU A 409 -12.37 -6.29 -31.05
C LEU A 409 -13.56 -5.76 -30.25
N ASP A 410 -14.75 -5.72 -30.84
CA ASP A 410 -15.92 -5.05 -30.26
C ASP A 410 -17.19 -5.90 -30.34
N LEU A 411 -18.08 -5.74 -29.35
CA LEU A 411 -19.42 -6.32 -29.39
C LEU A 411 -20.24 -5.71 -30.54
N LYS A 412 -20.80 -6.57 -31.37
CA LYS A 412 -21.64 -6.19 -32.50
C LYS A 412 -23.12 -6.33 -32.14
N SER A 413 -23.95 -5.49 -32.73
CA SER A 413 -25.40 -5.67 -32.62
C SER A 413 -25.86 -6.86 -33.45
N ILE A 414 -27.02 -7.42 -33.11
CA ILE A 414 -27.65 -8.51 -33.88
C ILE A 414 -27.82 -8.13 -35.37
N THR A 415 -28.19 -6.88 -35.65
CA THR A 415 -28.36 -6.36 -37.01
C THR A 415 -27.04 -6.30 -37.77
N GLN A 416 -25.95 -5.92 -37.11
CA GLN A 416 -24.61 -5.92 -37.71
C GLN A 416 -24.14 -7.34 -38.00
N LEU A 417 -24.27 -8.25 -37.04
CA LEU A 417 -23.91 -9.67 -37.23
C LEU A 417 -24.66 -10.30 -38.41
N TYR A 418 -25.95 -9.97 -38.57
CA TYR A 418 -26.74 -10.47 -39.69
C TYR A 418 -26.30 -9.86 -41.04
N ASN A 419 -26.31 -8.53 -41.15
CA ASN A 419 -26.12 -7.84 -42.44
C ASN A 419 -24.67 -7.81 -42.91
N GLU A 420 -23.71 -7.68 -42.00
CA GLU A 420 -22.29 -7.49 -42.34
C GLU A 420 -21.48 -8.80 -42.32
N TYR A 421 -22.02 -9.87 -41.71
CA TYR A 421 -21.30 -11.14 -41.57
C TYR A 421 -22.12 -12.34 -42.06
N ALA A 422 -23.30 -12.60 -41.50
CA ALA A 422 -24.07 -13.78 -41.85
C ALA A 422 -24.52 -13.78 -43.33
N VAL A 423 -24.99 -12.64 -43.85
CA VAL A 423 -25.39 -12.50 -45.26
C VAL A 423 -24.21 -12.58 -46.23
N PRO A 424 -23.14 -11.77 -46.10
CA PRO A 424 -22.06 -11.72 -47.08
C PRO A 424 -21.20 -12.99 -47.15
N PHE A 425 -21.05 -13.70 -46.03
CA PHE A 425 -20.26 -14.95 -45.97
C PHE A 425 -21.11 -16.22 -46.05
N GLU A 426 -22.40 -16.09 -46.40
CA GLU A 426 -23.31 -17.22 -46.60
C GLU A 426 -23.36 -18.23 -45.43
N LEU A 427 -23.33 -17.73 -44.19
CA LEU A 427 -23.37 -18.57 -42.99
C LEU A 427 -24.79 -19.07 -42.70
N TRP A 428 -25.25 -20.06 -43.47
CA TRP A 428 -26.64 -20.55 -43.47
C TRP A 428 -27.12 -21.08 -42.12
N GLU A 429 -26.26 -21.79 -41.38
CA GLU A 429 -26.60 -22.28 -40.03
C GLU A 429 -26.85 -21.12 -39.06
N VAL A 430 -26.05 -20.06 -39.15
CA VAL A 430 -26.18 -18.88 -38.30
C VAL A 430 -27.43 -18.08 -38.69
N LYS A 431 -27.74 -17.95 -39.99
CA LYS A 431 -29.00 -17.34 -40.46
C LYS A 431 -30.23 -18.07 -39.92
N TYR A 432 -30.19 -19.40 -39.90
CA TYR A 432 -31.28 -20.22 -39.37
C TYR A 432 -31.44 -20.05 -37.86
N LEU A 433 -30.33 -20.01 -37.12
CA LEU A 433 -30.31 -19.72 -35.69
C LEU A 433 -30.84 -18.32 -35.35
N PHE A 434 -30.55 -17.31 -36.16
CA PHE A 434 -31.15 -15.98 -36.02
C PHE A 434 -32.69 -16.00 -36.17
N MET A 435 -33.24 -16.89 -36.99
CA MET A 435 -34.69 -17.02 -37.17
C MET A 435 -35.38 -17.89 -36.11
N LEU A 436 -34.63 -18.72 -35.38
CA LEU A 436 -35.15 -19.58 -34.30
C LEU A 436 -34.99 -18.99 -32.89
N GLY A 437 -34.05 -18.07 -32.70
CA GLY A 437 -33.67 -17.49 -31.40
C GLY A 437 -34.10 -16.04 -31.19
N LEU A 438 -35.07 -15.55 -31.97
CA LEU A 438 -35.73 -14.23 -31.83
C LEU A 438 -37.19 -14.40 -31.46
#